data_AF-A0A924DTT1-F1
#
_entry.id   AF-A0A924DTT1-F1
#
_cell.length_a   1.000
_cell.length_b   1.000
_cell.length_c   1.000
_cell.angle_alpha   90.00
_cell.angle_beta   90.00
_cell.angle_gamma   90.00
#
_symmetry.space_group_name_H-M   'P 1'
#
loop_
_entity.id
_entity.type
_entity.pdbx_description
1 polymer ?
#
loop_
_entity_poly.entity_id
_entity_poly.type
_entity_poly.pdbx_seq_one_letter_code
_entity_poly.pdbx_strand_id
1 'polypeptide(L)'
;MQTKIEGIVLSKIPYDERHIIAHLLLRSGRKVSVVFYGGRGGGVKQKSSVIELGFMLSVELRTSKSTGEIYHAKEWNLVWHHDLVRLDHSAFYVMCFFLEIINKVSPSENLHEVHEENVEMVGLFTTLSNALVHLEKCLQVKSFYTHSHSVIF
;
A
#
# COMPACT_ATOMS: atom_id res chain seq x y z
N MET A 1 15.20 14.96 -2.69
CA MET A 1 14.26 13.97 -3.27
C MET A 1 14.66 12.59 -2.77
N GLN A 2 13.82 11.99 -1.94
CA GLN A 2 13.98 10.60 -1.53
C GLN A 2 13.64 9.69 -2.72
N THR A 3 14.61 8.90 -3.20
CA THR A 3 14.45 8.04 -4.38
C THR A 3 13.95 6.65 -4.03
N LYS A 4 14.04 6.23 -2.77
CA LYS A 4 13.54 4.94 -2.29
C LYS A 4 12.52 5.16 -1.19
N ILE A 5 11.33 4.63 -1.42
CA ILE A 5 10.21 4.70 -0.48
C ILE A 5 9.72 3.30 -0.13
N GLU A 6 9.15 3.16 1.05
CA GLU A 6 8.43 1.95 1.45
C GLU A 6 7.00 2.32 1.82
N GLY A 7 6.04 1.50 1.40
CA GLY A 7 4.66 1.74 1.76
C GLY A 7 3.71 0.58 1.50
N ILE A 8 2.54 0.66 2.15
CA ILE A 8 1.46 -0.31 2.00
C ILE A 8 0.57 0.12 0.83
N VAL A 9 0.24 -0.82 -0.06
CA VAL A 9 -0.67 -0.58 -1.19
C VAL A 9 -2.11 -0.42 -0.66
N LEU A 10 -2.60 0.83 -0.70
CA LEU A 10 -3.96 1.17 -0.27
C LEU A 10 -4.99 0.96 -1.37
N SER A 11 -4.63 1.29 -2.61
CA SER A 11 -5.53 1.18 -3.75
C SER A 11 -4.76 0.81 -5.02
N LYS A 12 -5.49 0.25 -5.98
CA LYS A 12 -4.94 -0.23 -7.26
C LYS A 12 -5.90 0.19 -8.38
N ILE A 13 -5.47 1.10 -9.22
CA ILE A 13 -6.26 1.68 -10.31
C ILE A 13 -5.61 1.24 -11.63
N PRO A 14 -6.33 0.50 -12.49
CA PRO A 14 -5.86 0.20 -13.83
C PRO A 14 -5.58 1.50 -14.60
N TYR A 15 -4.39 1.61 -15.17
CA TYR A 15 -3.99 2.75 -16.00
C TYR A 15 -3.49 2.22 -17.33
N ASP A 16 -4.17 2.58 -18.41
CA ASP A 16 -3.88 2.03 -19.74
C ASP A 16 -3.94 0.48 -19.77
N GLU A 17 -3.45 -0.15 -20.84
CA GLU A 17 -3.52 -1.60 -21.01
C GLU A 17 -2.65 -2.38 -20.00
N ARG A 18 -1.46 -1.88 -19.68
CA ARG A 18 -0.44 -2.63 -18.91
C ARG A 18 -0.02 -1.99 -17.60
N HIS A 19 -0.46 -0.78 -17.30
CA HIS A 19 0.08 0.00 -16.19
C HIS A 19 -0.93 0.08 -15.04
N ILE A 20 -0.41 0.46 -13.87
CA ILE A 20 -1.21 0.59 -12.66
C ILE A 20 -0.81 1.86 -11.96
N ILE A 21 -1.79 2.62 -11.48
CA ILE A 21 -1.57 3.64 -10.47
C ILE A 21 -1.96 3.04 -9.12
N ALA A 22 -1.06 3.10 -8.14
CA ALA A 22 -1.37 2.69 -6.79
C ALA A 22 -1.07 3.80 -5.81
N HIS A 23 -1.92 3.93 -4.79
CA HIS A 23 -1.62 4.76 -3.63
C HIS A 23 -0.86 3.94 -2.60
N LEU A 24 0.29 4.45 -2.17
CA LEU A 24 1.12 3.84 -1.13
C LEU A 24 1.03 4.67 0.14
N LEU A 25 0.71 4.03 1.26
CA LEU A 25 0.85 4.62 2.58
C LEU A 25 2.30 4.51 3.04
N LEU A 26 2.97 5.64 3.20
CA LEU A 26 4.35 5.68 3.69
C LEU A 26 4.40 5.50 5.21
N ARG A 27 5.59 5.21 5.74
CA ARG A 27 5.83 5.15 7.19
C ARG A 27 5.52 6.46 7.93
N SER A 28 5.52 7.59 7.23
CA SER A 28 5.05 8.88 7.77
C SER A 28 3.54 8.92 8.03
N GLY A 29 2.77 7.94 7.54
CA GLY A 29 1.29 7.91 7.57
C GLY A 29 0.64 8.76 6.48
N ARG A 30 1.44 9.40 5.64
CA ARG A 30 1.01 10.13 4.46
C ARG A 30 1.05 9.20 3.25
N LYS A 31 0.32 9.56 2.19
CA LYS A 31 0.22 8.71 0.98
C LYS A 31 0.86 9.37 -0.24
N VAL A 32 1.36 8.53 -1.14
CA VAL A 32 1.85 8.96 -2.47
C VAL A 32 1.19 8.16 -3.57
N SER A 33 0.98 8.81 -4.72
CA SER A 33 0.49 8.17 -5.94
C SER A 33 1.67 7.75 -6.80
N VAL A 34 1.75 6.46 -7.16
CA VAL A 34 2.85 5.92 -7.94
C VAL A 34 2.33 5.13 -9.14
N VAL A 35 2.89 5.43 -10.32
CA VAL A 35 2.66 4.68 -11.57
C VAL A 35 3.67 3.55 -11.67
N PHE A 36 3.14 2.34 -11.85
CA PHE A 36 3.87 1.11 -12.09
C PHE A 36 3.71 0.68 -13.55
N TYR A 37 4.73 0.93 -14.35
CA TYR A 37 4.76 0.53 -15.75
C TYR A 37 4.89 -0.98 -15.90
N GLY A 38 3.91 -1.61 -16.56
CA GLY A 38 3.82 -3.06 -16.70
C GLY A 38 3.23 -3.77 -15.47
N GLY A 39 2.68 -3.00 -14.52
CA GLY A 39 2.13 -3.51 -13.27
C GLY A 39 0.90 -4.41 -13.41
N ARG A 40 0.23 -4.48 -14.58
CA ARG A 40 -0.90 -5.41 -14.82
C ARG A 40 -0.47 -6.82 -15.25
N GLY A 41 0.81 -7.03 -15.55
CA GLY A 41 1.32 -8.31 -16.00
C GLY A 41 1.18 -8.52 -17.51
N GLY A 42 1.62 -9.68 -17.99
CA GLY A 42 1.59 -10.02 -19.42
C GLY A 42 2.95 -10.04 -20.11
N GLY A 43 3.95 -10.69 -19.51
CA GLY A 43 5.26 -10.95 -20.12
C GLY A 43 6.02 -12.05 -19.38
N VAL A 44 7.10 -12.58 -19.97
CA VAL A 44 7.90 -13.75 -19.51
C VAL A 44 8.36 -13.66 -18.04
N LYS A 45 8.47 -12.44 -17.47
CA LYS A 45 9.02 -12.20 -16.14
C LYS A 45 8.01 -12.14 -14.98
N GLN A 46 6.68 -12.23 -15.22
CA GLN A 46 5.62 -12.25 -14.17
C GLN A 46 5.70 -11.22 -13.01
N LYS A 47 6.53 -10.16 -13.09
CA LYS A 47 6.81 -9.17 -12.02
C LYS A 47 5.58 -8.35 -11.53
N SER A 48 4.39 -8.57 -12.08
CA SER A 48 3.17 -7.84 -11.75
C SER A 48 2.42 -8.39 -10.54
N SER A 49 2.74 -9.58 -10.06
CA SER A 49 1.97 -10.27 -9.02
C SER A 49 2.07 -9.66 -7.62
N VAL A 50 3.02 -8.74 -7.40
CA VAL A 50 3.31 -8.21 -6.07
C VAL A 50 2.60 -6.89 -5.74
N ILE A 51 2.03 -6.19 -6.74
CA ILE A 51 1.30 -4.94 -6.50
C ILE A 51 -0.14 -5.29 -6.13
N GLU A 52 -0.34 -5.70 -4.88
CA GLU A 52 -1.61 -6.18 -4.36
C GLU A 52 -2.05 -5.42 -3.12
N LEU A 53 -3.36 -5.28 -2.94
CA LEU A 53 -3.95 -4.55 -1.82
C LEU A 53 -3.46 -5.10 -0.47
N GLY A 54 -3.01 -4.20 0.41
CA GLY A 54 -2.49 -4.52 1.74
C GLY A 54 -1.06 -5.06 1.75
N PHE A 55 -0.41 -5.26 0.60
CA PHE A 55 1.00 -5.65 0.57
C PHE A 55 1.89 -4.44 0.82
N MET A 56 3.04 -4.68 1.45
CA MET A 56 4.07 -3.67 1.64
C MET A 56 5.13 -3.80 0.55
N LEU A 57 5.42 -2.69 -0.11
CA LEU A 57 6.40 -2.62 -1.19
C LEU A 57 7.54 -1.67 -0.83
N SER A 58 8.74 -2.02 -1.27
CA SER A 58 9.88 -1.10 -1.38
C SER A 58 9.99 -0.69 -2.83
N VAL A 59 9.92 0.62 -3.11
CA VAL A 59 9.84 1.18 -4.46
C VAL A 59 10.95 2.20 -4.67
N GLU A 60 11.72 1.99 -5.74
CA GLU A 60 12.65 2.98 -6.26
C GLU A 60 11.94 3.84 -7.30
N LEU A 61 11.91 5.15 -7.08
CA LEU A 61 11.28 6.13 -7.95
C LEU A 61 12.28 6.63 -9.00
N ARG A 62 11.79 6.89 -10.21
CA ARG A 62 12.55 7.62 -11.23
C ARG A 62 12.75 9.06 -10.78
N THR A 63 13.95 9.59 -11.00
CA THR A 63 14.23 10.99 -10.79
C THR A 63 13.47 11.82 -11.82
N SER A 64 12.55 12.67 -11.36
CA SER A 64 11.78 13.60 -12.16
C SER A 64 12.22 15.02 -11.81
N LYS A 65 12.31 15.91 -12.80
CA LYS A 65 12.45 17.37 -12.57
C LYS A 65 11.10 18.05 -12.34
N SER A 66 10.00 17.35 -12.62
CA SER A 66 8.64 17.83 -12.48
C SER A 66 8.11 17.50 -11.08
N THR A 67 7.55 18.52 -10.41
CA THR A 67 6.81 18.44 -9.14
C THR A 67 5.42 17.81 -9.32
N GLY A 68 5.30 16.82 -10.19
CA GLY A 68 4.03 16.14 -10.43
C GLY A 68 3.52 15.44 -9.18
N GLU A 69 2.21 15.42 -8.99
CA GLU A 69 1.54 14.73 -7.88
C GLU A 69 1.69 13.19 -7.95
N ILE A 70 2.07 12.68 -9.12
CA ILE A 70 2.20 11.26 -9.42
C ILE A 70 3.67 10.94 -9.71
N TYR A 71 4.22 10.00 -8.95
CA TYR A 71 5.58 9.51 -9.11
C TYR A 71 5.64 8.29 -10.02
N HIS A 72 6.81 8.03 -10.62
CA HIS A 72 7.00 6.89 -11.52
C HIS A 72 7.93 5.86 -10.90
N ALA A 73 7.48 4.62 -10.76
CA ALA A 73 8.31 3.53 -10.28
C ALA A 73 9.36 3.12 -11.34
N LYS A 74 10.60 2.97 -10.90
CA LYS A 74 11.71 2.39 -11.66
C LYS A 74 11.83 0.89 -11.36
N GLU A 75 11.88 0.55 -10.09
CA GLU A 75 11.97 -0.82 -9.57
C GLU A 75 11.14 -0.95 -8.29
N TRP A 76 10.65 -2.15 -8.00
CA TRP A 76 9.93 -2.42 -6.77
C TRP A 76 10.12 -3.87 -6.35
N ASN A 77 10.12 -4.09 -5.04
CA ASN A 77 10.24 -5.39 -4.41
C ASN A 77 9.17 -5.54 -3.32
N LEU A 78 8.73 -6.78 -3.10
CA LEU A 78 7.84 -7.13 -2.01
C LEU A 78 8.60 -7.11 -0.69
N VAL A 79 8.08 -6.39 0.31
CA VAL A 79 8.63 -6.34 1.67
C VAL A 79 7.82 -7.26 2.59
N TRP A 80 6.49 -7.19 2.49
CA TRP A 80 5.58 -8.02 3.28
C TRP A 80 4.28 -8.26 2.53
N HIS A 81 3.68 -9.43 2.74
CA HIS A 81 2.36 -9.80 2.23
C HIS A 81 1.58 -10.60 3.26
N HIS A 82 0.26 -10.59 3.11
CA HIS A 82 -0.63 -11.58 3.71
C HIS A 82 -0.83 -12.75 2.76
N ASP A 83 -1.02 -13.95 3.30
CA ASP A 83 -1.27 -15.16 2.52
C ASP A 83 -2.73 -15.62 2.68
N LEU A 84 -3.23 -15.61 3.92
CA LEU A 84 -4.53 -16.17 4.24
C LEU A 84 -5.68 -15.19 4.05
N VAL A 85 -5.46 -13.88 4.18
CA VAL A 85 -6.53 -12.87 4.02
C VAL A 85 -7.20 -12.97 2.64
N ARG A 86 -6.47 -13.34 1.57
CA ARG A 86 -7.05 -13.55 0.23
C ARG A 86 -7.94 -14.78 0.12
N LEU A 87 -7.78 -15.75 1.01
CA LEU A 87 -8.49 -17.02 0.98
C LEU A 87 -9.81 -16.97 1.77
N ASP A 88 -9.97 -15.97 2.62
CA ASP A 88 -11.21 -15.70 3.36
C ASP A 88 -11.85 -14.40 2.87
N HIS A 89 -13.01 -14.50 2.19
CA HIS A 89 -13.70 -13.35 1.62
C HIS A 89 -14.11 -12.31 2.67
N SER A 90 -14.44 -12.73 3.90
CA SER A 90 -14.87 -11.83 4.96
C SER A 90 -13.68 -11.06 5.52
N ALA A 91 -12.55 -11.72 5.76
CA ALA A 91 -11.32 -11.05 6.14
C ALA A 91 -10.82 -10.11 5.04
N PHE A 92 -10.91 -10.52 3.78
CA PHE A 92 -10.58 -9.67 2.64
C PHE A 92 -11.42 -8.38 2.62
N TYR A 93 -12.74 -8.46 2.88
CA TYR A 93 -13.58 -7.27 2.96
C TYR A 93 -13.24 -6.36 4.14
N VAL A 94 -12.92 -6.93 5.31
CA VAL A 94 -12.46 -6.14 6.46
C VAL A 94 -11.16 -5.40 6.14
N MET A 95 -10.20 -6.08 5.49
CA MET A 95 -8.98 -5.44 5.01
C MET A 95 -9.29 -4.30 4.03
N CYS A 96 -10.12 -4.55 3.00
CA CYS A 96 -10.50 -3.53 2.03
C CYS A 96 -11.14 -2.30 2.69
N PHE A 97 -11.98 -2.52 3.71
CA PHE A 97 -12.56 -1.45 4.51
C PHE A 97 -11.49 -0.61 5.23
N PHE A 98 -10.52 -1.25 5.89
CA PHE A 98 -9.40 -0.55 6.52
C PHE A 98 -8.59 0.27 5.52
N LEU A 99 -8.25 -0.35 4.38
CA LEU A 99 -7.48 0.31 3.33
C LEU A 99 -8.21 1.53 2.77
N GLU A 100 -9.51 1.45 2.54
CA GLU A 100 -10.31 2.56 2.00
C GLU A 100 -10.43 3.70 3.01
N ILE A 101 -10.66 3.42 4.30
CA ILE A 101 -10.67 4.46 5.35
C ILE A 101 -9.33 5.19 5.37
N ILE A 102 -8.23 4.45 5.48
CA ILE A 102 -6.89 5.04 5.55
C ILE A 102 -6.58 5.83 4.28
N ASN A 103 -6.95 5.32 3.11
CA ASN A 103 -6.82 6.03 1.84
C ASN A 103 -7.58 7.36 1.82
N LYS A 104 -8.72 7.48 2.50
CA LYS A 104 -9.48 8.74 2.55
C LYS A 104 -8.95 9.74 3.56
N VAL A 105 -8.42 9.28 4.70
CA VAL A 105 -7.94 10.18 5.77
C VAL A 105 -6.46 10.56 5.66
N SER A 106 -5.63 9.72 5.05
CA SER A 106 -4.21 10.01 4.88
C SER A 106 -3.98 11.18 3.91
N PRO A 107 -3.25 12.23 4.32
CA PRO A 107 -2.92 13.34 3.45
C PRO A 107 -1.86 12.93 2.42
N SER A 108 -1.82 13.63 1.29
CA SER A 108 -0.82 13.41 0.24
C SER A 108 0.56 13.91 0.68
N GLU A 109 1.63 13.20 0.32
CA GLU A 109 3.02 13.57 0.58
C GLU A 109 3.68 14.16 -0.67
N ASN A 110 4.44 15.25 -0.49
CA ASN A 110 5.33 15.78 -1.52
C ASN A 110 6.79 15.41 -1.21
N LEU A 111 7.35 14.43 -1.94
CA LEU A 111 8.73 13.94 -1.76
C LEU A 111 9.81 14.92 -2.27
N HIS A 112 9.42 16.03 -2.89
CA HIS A 112 10.33 17.09 -3.32
C HIS A 112 10.55 18.14 -2.23
N GLU A 113 9.57 18.32 -1.34
CA GLU A 113 9.67 19.24 -0.22
C GLU A 113 10.43 18.56 0.91
N VAL A 114 11.50 19.20 1.37
CA VAL A 114 12.18 18.80 2.61
C VAL A 114 11.30 19.29 3.74
N HIS A 115 10.27 18.53 4.07
CA HIS A 115 9.56 18.74 5.32
C HIS A 115 10.45 18.30 6.48
N GLU A 116 10.46 19.05 7.58
CA GLU A 116 10.84 18.47 8.88
C GLU A 116 10.04 17.18 9.08
N GLU A 117 10.63 16.16 9.71
CA GLU A 117 9.96 14.87 9.96
C GLU A 117 8.63 15.11 10.69
N ASN A 118 7.54 15.24 9.94
CA ASN A 118 6.23 15.47 10.50
C ASN A 118 5.68 14.10 10.91
N VAL A 119 5.88 13.78 12.19
CA VAL A 119 5.55 12.50 12.81
C VAL A 119 4.05 12.41 13.19
N GLU A 120 3.27 13.48 13.02
CA GLU A 120 1.87 13.56 13.50
C GLU A 120 0.99 12.45 12.94
N MET A 121 1.28 12.00 11.72
CA MET A 121 0.46 11.01 11.01
C MET A 121 1.00 9.58 11.11
N VAL A 122 2.14 9.35 11.77
CA VAL A 122 2.77 8.00 11.87
C VAL A 122 1.84 6.96 12.49
N GLY A 123 0.90 7.40 13.33
CA GLY A 123 -0.16 6.55 13.87
C GLY A 123 -0.99 5.85 12.79
N LEU A 124 -1.27 6.49 11.65
CA LEU A 124 -2.05 5.89 10.56
C LEU A 124 -1.35 4.66 9.97
N PHE A 125 -0.05 4.77 9.72
CA PHE A 125 0.73 3.64 9.22
C PHE A 125 0.79 2.52 10.26
N THR A 126 1.13 2.86 11.50
CA THR A 126 1.30 1.89 12.59
C THR A 126 0.02 1.12 12.87
N THR A 127 -1.11 1.83 12.93
CA THR A 127 -2.43 1.22 13.13
C THR A 127 -2.79 0.28 11.98
N LEU A 128 -2.66 0.72 10.72
CA LEU A 128 -2.97 -0.13 9.58
C LEU A 128 -2.05 -1.36 9.52
N SER A 129 -0.74 -1.18 9.67
CA SER A 129 0.22 -2.29 9.60
C SER A 129 -0.06 -3.33 10.69
N ASN A 130 -0.37 -2.88 11.91
CA ASN A 130 -0.71 -3.77 13.01
C ASN A 130 -2.03 -4.50 12.75
N ALA A 131 -3.04 -3.80 12.22
CA ALA A 131 -4.32 -4.41 11.88
C ALA A 131 -4.16 -5.51 10.82
N LEU A 132 -3.35 -5.28 9.78
CA LEU A 132 -3.09 -6.29 8.73
C LEU A 132 -2.37 -7.53 9.29
N VAL A 133 -1.32 -7.34 10.09
CA VAL A 133 -0.59 -8.44 10.72
C VAL A 133 -1.47 -9.20 11.70
N HIS A 134 -2.30 -8.50 12.47
CA HIS A 134 -3.23 -9.10 13.40
C HIS A 134 -4.31 -9.92 12.67
N LEU A 135 -4.89 -9.37 11.61
CA LEU A 135 -5.90 -10.05 10.79
C LEU A 135 -5.36 -11.36 10.21
N GLU A 136 -4.16 -11.32 9.62
CA GLU A 136 -3.49 -12.52 9.10
C GLU A 136 -3.26 -13.55 10.21
N LYS A 137 -2.77 -13.11 11.39
CA LYS A 137 -2.55 -13.99 12.54
C LYS A 137 -3.85 -14.65 13.03
N CYS A 138 -4.96 -13.91 13.10
CA CYS A 138 -6.26 -14.46 13.50
C CYS A 138 -6.76 -15.53 12.54
N LEU A 139 -6.46 -15.41 11.24
CA LEU A 139 -6.75 -16.47 10.27
C LEU A 139 -5.86 -17.70 10.50
N GLN A 140 -4.56 -17.52 10.77
CA GLN A 140 -3.63 -18.61 11.05
C GLN A 140 -4.09 -19.46 12.25
N VAL A 141 -4.57 -18.82 13.32
CA VAL A 141 -5.06 -19.51 14.52
C VAL A 141 -6.56 -19.83 14.49
N LYS A 142 -7.25 -19.58 13.37
CA LYS A 142 -8.69 -19.79 13.17
C LYS A 142 -9.58 -19.09 14.21
N SER A 143 -9.19 -17.88 14.62
CA SER A 143 -9.92 -17.03 15.57
C SER A 143 -10.56 -15.80 14.93
N PHE A 144 -10.64 -15.76 13.60
CA PHE A 144 -11.24 -14.64 12.88
C PHE A 144 -12.78 -14.64 13.03
N TYR A 145 -13.32 -13.48 13.41
CA TYR A 145 -14.75 -13.23 13.52
C TYR A 145 -15.06 -11.83 12.98
N THR A 146 -15.78 -11.75 11.87
CA THR A 146 -15.97 -10.50 11.11
C THR A 146 -16.44 -9.32 11.96
N HIS A 147 -17.50 -9.50 12.76
CA HIS A 147 -18.08 -8.41 13.56
C HIS A 147 -17.12 -7.87 14.63
N SER A 148 -16.38 -8.75 15.30
CA SER A 148 -15.41 -8.34 16.31
C SER A 148 -14.18 -7.70 15.67
N HIS A 149 -13.76 -8.19 14.50
CA HIS A 149 -12.57 -7.71 13.83
C HIS A 149 -12.81 -6.43 13.02
N SER A 150 -14.05 -6.12 12.65
CA SER A 150 -14.39 -4.85 11.99
C SER A 150 -14.31 -3.63 12.91
N VAL A 151 -14.30 -3.83 14.22
CA VAL A 151 -14.25 -2.76 15.25
C VAL A 151 -12.90 -2.66 15.94
N ILE A 152 -11.85 -3.32 15.45
CA ILE A 152 -10.49 -3.21 16.02
C ILE A 152 -9.84 -1.92 15.52
N PHE A 153 -10.43 -0.81 15.95
CA PHE A 153 -9.81 0.47 16.23
C PHE A 153 -10.21 0.85 17.66
#